data_AF-A0A9E3XHC8-F1
#
_entry.id   AF-A0A9E3XHC8-F1
#
_cell.length_a   1.000
_cell.length_b   1.000
_cell.length_c   1.000
_cell.angle_alpha   90.00
_cell.angle_beta   90.00
_cell.angle_gamma   90.00
#
_symmetry.space_group_name_H-M   'P 1'
#
loop_
_entity.id
_entity.type
_entity.pdbx_description
1 polymer ?
#
loop_
_entity_poly.entity_id
_entity_poly.type
_entity_poly.pdbx_seq_one_letter_code
_entity_poly.pdbx_strand_id
1 'polypeptide(L)'
;FFGVFFGLWITMRPFGIIMTGIGIISLAGVVVNNAIVLIDYIQKLRERGLSKLEAIIEGGKTRLRPVLLTAITTILGLIPLTVGINIDFIGLFTGDVSKFIQFGTESSEWWSGMGIAVIFGLFFSTALTLIIVPIMYHLLSDFGAELFDKTAEDTAVAGGDDEVGEAVKA
;
A
#
# COMPACT_ATOMS: atom_id res chain seq x y z
N PHE A 1 -5.56 -4.71 6.26
CA PHE A 1 -6.22 -4.69 7.59
C PHE A 1 -5.98 -5.94 8.42
N PHE A 2 -5.90 -7.15 7.84
CA PHE A 2 -5.58 -8.38 8.59
C PHE A 2 -4.37 -8.26 9.52
N GLY A 3 -3.28 -7.64 9.05
CA GLY A 3 -2.10 -7.37 9.87
C GLY A 3 -2.37 -6.55 11.14
N VAL A 4 -3.33 -5.62 11.13
CA VAL A 4 -3.69 -4.82 12.32
C VAL A 4 -4.30 -5.71 13.40
N PHE A 5 -5.28 -6.52 13.02
CA PHE A 5 -5.95 -7.45 13.95
C PHE A 5 -4.97 -8.49 14.47
N PHE A 6 -4.10 -9.01 13.60
CA PHE A 6 -3.04 -9.92 13.98
C PHE A 6 -2.07 -9.28 14.99
N GLY A 7 -1.68 -8.02 14.76
CA GLY A 7 -0.81 -7.25 15.65
C GLY A 7 -1.43 -7.01 17.04
N LEU A 8 -2.72 -6.68 17.10
CA LEU A 8 -3.42 -6.51 18.38
C LEU A 8 -3.59 -7.83 19.13
N TRP A 9 -3.83 -8.93 18.40
CA TRP A 9 -3.95 -10.26 18.99
C TRP A 9 -2.63 -10.71 19.63
N ILE A 10 -1.50 -10.55 18.95
CA ILE A 10 -0.19 -10.95 19.48
C ILE A 10 0.28 -10.07 20.65
N THR A 11 -0.06 -8.78 20.64
CA THR A 11 0.28 -7.85 21.74
C THR A 11 -0.76 -7.85 22.88
N MET A 12 -1.82 -8.66 22.77
CA MET A 12 -2.92 -8.74 23.74
C MET A 12 -3.52 -7.37 24.11
N ARG A 13 -3.57 -6.43 23.17
CA ARG A 13 -4.16 -5.10 23.37
C ARG A 13 -5.59 -5.07 22.81
N PRO A 14 -6.55 -4.44 23.52
CA PRO A 14 -7.93 -4.34 23.03
C PRO A 14 -7.99 -3.45 21.79
N PHE A 15 -8.98 -3.71 20.93
CA PHE A 15 -9.28 -2.85 19.79
C PHE A 15 -9.88 -1.52 20.29
N GLY A 16 -9.11 -0.43 20.17
CA GLY A 16 -9.57 0.91 20.52
C GLY A 16 -10.13 1.64 19.31
N ILE A 17 -11.41 2.02 19.34
CA ILE A 17 -12.10 2.67 18.19
C ILE A 17 -11.35 3.92 17.72
N ILE A 18 -10.89 4.76 18.64
CA ILE A 18 -10.23 6.03 18.31
C ILE A 18 -8.77 5.76 17.88
N MET A 19 -7.94 5.21 18.77
CA MET A 19 -6.49 5.13 18.53
C MET A 19 -6.11 4.10 17.47
N THR A 20 -6.69 2.90 17.51
CA THR A 20 -6.49 1.90 16.46
C THR A 20 -7.15 2.37 15.16
N GLY A 21 -8.30 3.04 15.21
CA GLY A 21 -8.98 3.61 14.04
C GLY A 21 -8.12 4.64 13.31
N ILE A 22 -7.49 5.56 14.03
CA ILE A 22 -6.53 6.53 13.46
C ILE A 22 -5.35 5.79 12.80
N GLY A 23 -4.82 4.76 13.46
CA GLY A 23 -3.75 3.93 12.89
C GLY A 23 -4.16 3.23 11.59
N ILE A 24 -5.37 2.72 11.51
CA ILE A 24 -5.94 2.09 10.30
C ILE A 24 -6.07 3.09 9.14
N ILE A 25 -6.59 4.30 9.42
CA ILE A 25 -6.76 5.35 8.40
C ILE A 25 -5.39 5.82 7.89
N SER A 26 -4.44 6.07 8.79
CA SER A 26 -3.07 6.45 8.44
C SER A 26 -2.40 5.37 7.58
N LEU A 27 -2.53 4.11 7.97
CA LEU A 27 -2.02 2.97 7.21
C LEU A 27 -2.58 2.92 5.79
N ALA A 28 -3.88 3.15 5.60
CA ALA A 28 -4.50 3.14 4.29
C ALA A 28 -3.83 4.15 3.34
N GLY A 29 -3.52 5.36 3.82
CA GLY A 29 -2.80 6.38 3.05
C GLY A 29 -1.40 5.93 2.63
N VAL A 30 -0.63 5.35 3.56
CA VAL A 30 0.74 4.86 3.27
C VAL A 30 0.70 3.73 2.23
N VAL A 31 -0.23 2.79 2.38
CA VAL A 31 -0.37 1.64 1.48
C VAL A 31 -0.76 2.07 0.07
N VAL A 32 -1.71 3.01 -0.06
CA VAL A 32 -2.13 3.55 -1.36
C VAL A 32 -0.98 4.30 -2.02
N ASN A 33 -0.23 5.12 -1.29
CA ASN A 33 0.94 5.81 -1.82
C ASN A 33 1.99 4.83 -2.37
N ASN A 34 2.29 3.77 -1.62
CA ASN A 34 3.23 2.74 -2.05
C ASN A 34 2.77 2.02 -3.34
N ALA A 35 1.46 1.79 -3.49
CA ALA A 35 0.89 1.20 -4.70
C ALA A 35 0.94 2.15 -5.91
N ILE A 36 0.57 3.43 -5.73
CA ILE A 36 0.58 4.44 -6.79
C ILE A 36 1.98 4.58 -7.38
N VAL A 37 3.00 4.70 -6.54
CA VAL A 37 4.40 4.86 -6.99
C VAL A 37 4.88 3.66 -7.80
N LEU A 38 4.42 2.45 -7.47
CA LEU A 38 4.76 1.24 -8.22
C LEU A 38 4.08 1.23 -9.60
N ILE A 39 2.78 1.52 -9.66
CA ILE A 39 2.01 1.53 -10.91
C ILE A 39 2.53 2.61 -11.87
N ASP A 40 2.74 3.83 -11.37
CA ASP A 40 3.30 4.96 -12.14
C ASP A 40 4.65 4.59 -12.76
N TYR A 41 5.48 3.83 -12.05
CA TYR A 41 6.76 3.40 -12.57
C TYR A 41 6.64 2.31 -13.64
N ILE A 42 5.74 1.35 -13.46
CA ILE A 42 5.45 0.33 -14.48
C ILE A 42 4.92 1.00 -15.76
N GLN A 43 4.04 2.00 -15.63
CA GLN A 43 3.54 2.79 -16.77
C GLN A 43 4.67 3.53 -17.48
N LYS A 44 5.55 4.23 -16.74
CA LYS A 44 6.73 4.89 -17.30
C LYS A 44 7.67 3.93 -18.04
N LEU A 45 7.81 2.69 -17.58
CA LEU A 45 8.59 1.68 -18.28
C LEU A 45 7.90 1.22 -19.57
N ARG A 46 6.58 1.08 -19.58
CA ARG A 46 5.82 0.79 -20.81
C ARG A 46 5.88 1.92 -21.82
N GLU A 47 5.81 3.18 -21.40
CA GLU A 47 5.98 4.36 -22.26
C GLU A 47 7.37 4.42 -22.91
N ARG A 48 8.38 3.84 -22.26
CA ARG A 48 9.75 3.69 -22.80
C ARG A 48 9.89 2.52 -23.77
N GLY A 49 8.81 1.80 -24.07
CA GLY A 49 8.77 0.71 -25.03
C GLY A 49 9.05 -0.68 -24.47
N LEU A 50 9.14 -0.86 -23.15
CA LEU A 50 9.29 -2.21 -22.57
C LEU A 50 8.01 -3.02 -22.76
N SER A 51 8.18 -4.33 -23.00
CA SER A 51 7.04 -5.24 -23.01
C SER A 51 6.38 -5.26 -21.63
N LYS A 52 5.07 -5.55 -21.60
CA LYS A 52 4.26 -5.53 -20.38
C LYS A 52 4.89 -6.33 -19.23
N LEU A 53 5.37 -7.54 -19.53
CA LEU A 53 5.93 -8.45 -18.53
C LEU A 53 7.30 -7.94 -18.03
N GLU A 54 8.14 -7.43 -18.92
CA GLU A 54 9.43 -6.83 -18.55
C GLU A 54 9.25 -5.57 -17.69
N ALA A 55 8.32 -4.70 -18.05
CA ALA A 55 8.01 -3.49 -17.28
C ALA A 55 7.52 -3.80 -15.86
N ILE A 56 6.74 -4.87 -15.68
CA ILE A 56 6.28 -5.31 -14.36
C ILE A 56 7.45 -5.85 -13.52
N ILE A 57 8.31 -6.69 -14.11
CA ILE A 57 9.45 -7.29 -13.40
C ILE A 57 10.46 -6.20 -12.98
N GLU A 58 10.83 -5.34 -13.92
CA GLU A 58 11.80 -4.27 -13.68
C GLU A 58 11.21 -3.21 -12.74
N GLY A 59 9.92 -2.93 -12.90
CA GLY A 59 9.17 -2.03 -12.06
C GLY A 59 9.14 -2.47 -10.60
N GLY A 60 8.81 -3.75 -10.38
CA GLY A 60 8.80 -4.38 -9.06
C GLY A 60 10.18 -4.35 -8.38
N LYS A 61 11.24 -4.76 -9.09
CA LYS A 61 12.61 -4.80 -8.54
C LYS A 61 13.11 -3.42 -8.09
N THR A 62 12.89 -2.40 -8.89
CA THR A 62 13.43 -1.06 -8.63
C THR A 62 12.66 -0.35 -7.53
N ARG A 63 11.34 -0.54 -7.45
CA ARG A 63 10.48 0.14 -6.47
C ARG A 63 10.37 -0.57 -5.13
N LEU A 64 10.73 -1.85 -5.06
CA LEU A 64 10.84 -2.60 -3.81
C LEU A 64 11.71 -1.85 -2.77
N ARG A 65 12.82 -1.24 -3.22
CA ARG A 65 13.75 -0.51 -2.35
C ARG A 65 13.09 0.72 -1.67
N PRO A 66 12.49 1.68 -2.40
CA PRO A 66 11.72 2.77 -1.80
C PRO A 66 10.61 2.30 -0.84
N VAL A 67 9.80 1.31 -1.23
CA VAL A 67 8.66 0.85 -0.42
C VAL A 67 9.14 0.23 0.90
N LEU A 68 10.18 -0.61 0.85
CA LEU A 68 10.77 -1.18 2.05
C LEU A 68 11.41 -0.11 2.94
N LEU A 69 12.07 0.91 2.37
CA LEU A 69 12.67 1.99 3.14
C LEU A 69 11.60 2.79 3.90
N THR A 70 10.48 3.10 3.26
CA THR A 70 9.34 3.75 3.92
C THR A 70 8.75 2.85 5.01
N ALA A 71 8.56 1.56 4.75
CA ALA A 71 8.05 0.63 5.76
C ALA A 71 8.98 0.55 6.98
N ILE A 72 10.27 0.36 6.74
CA ILE A 72 11.28 0.24 7.79
C ILE A 72 11.36 1.54 8.61
N THR A 73 11.44 2.70 7.97
CA THR A 73 11.56 3.97 8.69
C THR A 73 10.32 4.27 9.55
N THR A 74 9.11 3.97 9.04
CA THR A 74 7.87 4.11 9.82
C THR A 74 7.84 3.15 11.00
N ILE A 75 8.24 1.89 10.79
CA ILE A 75 8.28 0.90 11.87
C ILE A 75 9.27 1.33 12.95
N LEU A 76 10.50 1.70 12.56
CA LEU A 76 11.54 2.15 13.49
C LEU A 76 11.11 3.39 14.28
N GLY A 77 10.47 4.37 13.62
CA GLY A 77 9.99 5.59 14.28
C GLY A 77 8.86 5.34 15.27
N LEU A 78 8.05 4.30 15.06
CA LEU A 78 6.90 3.98 15.91
C LEU A 78 7.22 2.94 16.99
N ILE A 79 8.34 2.21 16.92
CA ILE A 79 8.72 1.21 17.94
C ILE A 79 8.74 1.80 19.37
N PRO A 80 9.43 2.94 19.64
CA PRO A 80 9.52 3.46 21.00
C PRO A 80 8.13 3.81 21.56
N LEU A 81 7.31 4.46 20.75
CA LEU A 81 5.93 4.84 21.07
C LEU A 81 5.05 3.61 21.38
N THR A 82 5.25 2.55 20.62
CA THR A 82 4.43 1.34 20.69
C THR A 82 4.76 0.48 21.91
N VAL A 83 6.05 0.35 22.23
CA VAL A 83 6.57 -0.48 23.31
C VAL A 83 6.40 0.18 24.70
N GLY A 84 6.01 1.46 24.76
CA GLY A 84 5.82 2.15 26.03
C GLY A 84 7.05 2.92 26.50
N ILE A 85 8.04 3.13 25.61
CA ILE A 85 9.30 3.79 25.91
C ILE A 85 9.14 5.28 25.68
N ASN A 86 9.13 6.06 26.76
CA ASN A 86 9.17 7.52 26.68
C ASN A 86 10.62 7.96 26.68
N ILE A 87 11.05 8.50 25.54
CA ILE A 87 12.36 9.09 25.34
C ILE A 87 12.27 10.55 25.77
N ASP A 88 12.78 10.87 26.96
CA ASP A 88 12.85 12.26 27.43
C ASP A 88 14.09 12.93 26.85
N PHE A 89 13.90 13.64 25.74
CA PHE A 89 14.96 14.43 25.10
C PHE A 89 15.37 15.64 25.95
N ILE A 90 14.49 16.19 26.80
CA ILE A 90 14.83 17.34 27.65
C ILE A 90 15.73 16.91 28.80
N GLY A 91 15.44 15.78 29.45
CA GLY A 91 16.29 15.17 30.48
C GLY A 91 17.72 14.89 29.98
N LEU A 92 17.86 14.55 28.69
CA LEU A 92 19.16 14.37 28.04
C LEU A 92 20.00 15.65 27.99
N PHE A 93 19.37 16.81 27.75
CA PHE A 93 20.05 18.12 27.77
C PHE A 93 20.29 18.66 29.19
N THR A 94 19.58 18.16 30.21
CA THR A 94 19.75 18.59 31.62
C THR A 94 20.74 17.75 32.42
N GLY A 95 21.31 16.69 31.82
CA GLY A 95 22.36 15.85 32.42
C GLY A 95 21.84 14.62 33.18
N ASP A 96 20.53 14.39 33.24
CA ASP A 96 19.90 13.25 33.90
C ASP A 96 19.67 12.10 32.91
N VAL A 97 20.76 11.38 32.56
CA VAL A 97 20.72 10.21 31.64
C VAL A 97 19.84 9.09 32.18
N SER A 98 19.63 9.03 33.49
CA SER A 98 18.81 8.04 34.19
C SER A 98 17.30 8.15 33.90
N LYS A 99 16.81 9.30 33.41
CA LYS A 99 15.40 9.52 33.05
C LYS A 99 15.10 9.42 31.55
N PHE A 100 16.13 9.11 30.76
CA PHE A 100 16.04 9.04 29.29
C PHE A 100 15.09 7.94 28.80
N ILE A 101 14.94 6.84 29.54
CA ILE A 101 14.07 5.71 29.18
C ILE A 101 13.07 5.50 30.31
N GLN A 102 11.89 6.09 30.20
CA GLN A 102 10.78 5.82 31.10
C GLN A 102 9.85 4.77 30.46
N PHE A 103 9.74 3.62 31.11
CA PHE A 103 8.83 2.55 30.70
C PHE A 103 7.46 2.73 31.37
N GLY A 104 6.40 2.73 30.58
CA GLY A 104 5.02 2.66 31.10
C GLY A 104 4.45 3.97 31.64
N THR A 105 4.77 5.12 31.02
CA THR A 105 4.03 6.35 31.34
C THR A 105 2.59 6.27 30.85
N GLU A 106 1.65 6.90 31.55
CA GLU A 106 0.23 6.90 31.19
C GLU A 106 0.01 7.41 29.75
N SER A 107 0.80 8.41 29.33
CA SER A 107 0.77 8.95 27.97
C SER A 107 1.05 7.89 26.90
N SER A 108 1.94 6.93 27.16
CA SER A 108 2.34 5.94 26.16
C SER A 108 1.27 4.90 25.86
N GLU A 109 0.40 4.62 26.83
CA GLU A 109 -0.68 3.64 26.67
C GLU A 109 -1.71 4.10 25.63
N TRP A 110 -1.96 5.41 25.56
CA TRP A 110 -2.87 6.01 24.59
C TRP A 110 -2.36 5.83 23.15
N TRP A 111 -1.06 5.95 22.92
CA TRP A 111 -0.50 5.84 21.57
C TRP A 111 -0.13 4.41 21.17
N SER A 112 0.00 3.49 22.12
CA SER A 112 0.41 2.10 21.87
C SER A 112 -0.53 1.40 20.87
N GLY A 113 -1.85 1.57 21.02
CA GLY A 113 -2.84 0.95 20.12
C GLY A 113 -2.78 1.47 18.67
N MET A 114 -2.40 2.73 18.47
CA MET A 114 -2.15 3.30 17.14
C MET A 114 -0.86 2.73 16.53
N GLY A 115 0.22 2.70 17.32
CA GLY A 115 1.52 2.21 16.89
C GLY A 115 1.49 0.74 16.45
N ILE A 116 0.85 -0.14 17.23
CA ILE A 116 0.67 -1.57 16.90
C ILE A 116 -0.03 -1.71 15.54
N ALA A 117 -1.12 -0.96 15.34
CA ALA A 117 -1.91 -1.03 14.12
C ALA A 117 -1.07 -0.65 12.90
N VAL A 118 -0.33 0.45 12.97
CA VAL A 118 0.50 0.90 11.85
C VAL A 118 1.67 -0.06 11.60
N ILE A 119 2.40 -0.50 12.63
CA ILE A 119 3.57 -1.37 12.47
C ILE A 119 3.18 -2.70 11.83
N PHE A 120 2.25 -3.45 12.44
CA PHE A 120 1.88 -4.77 11.94
C PHE A 120 1.06 -4.68 10.65
N GLY A 121 0.21 -3.66 10.55
CA GLY A 121 -0.56 -3.39 9.35
C GLY A 121 0.33 -3.07 8.15
N LEU A 122 1.36 -2.24 8.33
CA LEU A 122 2.29 -1.85 7.27
C LEU A 122 3.21 -3.00 6.89
N PHE A 123 3.70 -3.76 7.87
CA PHE A 123 4.52 -4.93 7.61
C PHE A 123 3.77 -5.95 6.72
N PHE A 124 2.56 -6.32 7.13
CA PHE A 124 1.74 -7.27 6.37
C PHE A 124 1.30 -6.69 5.02
N SER A 125 0.84 -5.44 5.01
CA SER A 125 0.35 -4.82 3.77
C SER A 125 1.45 -4.61 2.75
N THR A 126 2.67 -4.26 3.17
CA THR A 126 3.78 -4.08 2.25
C THR A 126 4.08 -5.36 1.47
N ALA A 127 4.14 -6.50 2.16
CA ALA A 127 4.35 -7.80 1.53
C ALA A 127 3.22 -8.14 0.54
N LEU A 128 1.96 -7.91 0.92
CA LEU A 128 0.82 -8.17 0.05
C LEU A 128 0.79 -7.22 -1.16
N THR A 129 0.97 -5.92 -0.96
CA THR A 129 0.94 -4.91 -2.03
C THR A 129 1.98 -5.19 -3.10
N LEU A 130 3.18 -5.61 -2.71
CA LEU A 130 4.25 -5.94 -3.66
C LEU A 130 3.92 -7.13 -4.57
N ILE A 131 3.05 -8.03 -4.15
CA ILE A 131 2.59 -9.17 -4.96
C ILE A 131 1.31 -8.81 -5.71
N ILE A 132 0.33 -8.25 -5.00
CA ILE A 132 -1.00 -7.99 -5.52
C ILE A 132 -0.98 -6.89 -6.59
N VAL A 133 -0.23 -5.80 -6.39
CA VAL A 133 -0.26 -4.68 -7.35
C VAL A 133 0.28 -5.08 -8.73
N PRO A 134 1.42 -5.79 -8.86
CA PRO A 134 1.86 -6.33 -10.14
C PRO A 134 0.85 -7.25 -10.82
N ILE A 135 0.23 -8.17 -10.06
CA ILE A 135 -0.76 -9.12 -10.58
C ILE A 135 -2.01 -8.38 -11.03
N MET A 136 -2.51 -7.45 -10.22
CA MET A 136 -3.67 -6.63 -10.54
C MET A 136 -3.39 -5.80 -11.79
N TYR A 137 -2.21 -5.19 -11.92
CA TYR A 137 -1.83 -4.47 -13.13
C TYR A 137 -1.82 -5.38 -14.36
N HIS A 138 -1.29 -6.61 -14.24
CA HIS A 138 -1.31 -7.59 -15.32
C HIS A 138 -2.74 -7.92 -15.74
N LEU A 139 -3.59 -8.35 -14.81
CA LEU A 139 -4.98 -8.71 -15.10
C LEU A 139 -5.79 -7.55 -15.69
N LEU A 140 -5.69 -6.35 -15.11
CA LEU A 140 -6.47 -5.20 -15.56
C LEU A 140 -6.08 -4.74 -16.97
N SER A 141 -4.80 -4.89 -17.33
CA SER A 141 -4.34 -4.55 -18.67
C SER A 141 -4.63 -5.61 -19.72
N ASP A 142 -4.83 -6.88 -19.35
CA ASP A 142 -5.35 -7.90 -20.28
C ASP A 142 -6.87 -7.74 -20.49
N PHE A 143 -7.62 -7.58 -19.39
CA PHE A 143 -9.06 -7.37 -19.46
C PHE A 143 -9.44 -6.10 -20.24
N GLY A 144 -8.69 -5.01 -20.06
CA GLY A 144 -8.88 -3.79 -20.83
C GLY A 144 -8.61 -3.96 -22.33
N ALA A 145 -7.65 -4.80 -22.71
CA ALA A 145 -7.37 -5.09 -24.12
C ALA A 145 -8.49 -5.93 -24.75
N GLU A 146 -8.94 -6.97 -24.04
CA GLU A 146 -10.01 -7.86 -24.51
C GLU A 146 -11.36 -7.13 -24.63
N LEU A 147 -11.66 -6.20 -23.72
CA LEU A 147 -12.86 -5.37 -23.78
C LEU A 147 -12.84 -4.39 -24.97
N PHE A 148 -11.66 -3.80 -25.27
CA PHE A 148 -11.50 -2.91 -26.42
C PHE A 148 -11.61 -3.66 -27.74
N ASP A 149 -11.03 -4.85 -27.84
CA ASP A 149 -11.08 -5.69 -29.04
C ASP A 149 -12.53 -6.13 -29.32
N LYS A 150 -13.26 -6.54 -28.27
CA LYS A 150 -14.67 -6.92 -28.36
C LYS A 150 -15.59 -5.77 -28.76
N THR A 151 -15.28 -4.54 -28.31
CA THR A 151 -16.04 -3.34 -28.72
C THR A 151 -15.76 -2.98 -30.19
N ALA A 152 -14.52 -3.16 -30.65
CA ALA A 152 -14.15 -2.94 -32.05
C ALA A 152 -14.81 -3.97 -32.98
N GLU A 153 -14.87 -5.23 -32.56
CA GLU A 153 -15.54 -6.31 -33.28
C GLU A 153 -17.06 -6.06 -33.37
N ASP A 154 -17.73 -5.70 -32.28
CA ASP A 154 -19.16 -5.36 -32.27
C ASP A 154 -19.49 -4.15 -33.16
N THR A 155 -18.60 -3.15 -33.22
CA THR A 155 -18.79 -1.96 -34.07
C THR A 155 -18.60 -2.27 -35.56
N ALA A 156 -17.65 -3.16 -35.89
CA ALA A 156 -17.41 -3.60 -37.26
C ALA A 156 -18.55 -4.49 -37.80
N VAL A 157 -19.14 -5.33 -36.95
CA VAL A 157 -20.30 -6.17 -37.31
C VAL A 157 -21.55 -5.31 -37.53
N ALA A 158 -21.81 -4.33 -36.64
CA ALA A 158 -22.95 -3.43 -36.79
C ALA A 158 -22.89 -2.58 -38.08
N GLY A 159 -21.70 -2.09 -38.47
CA GLY A 159 -21.54 -1.31 -39.70
C GLY A 159 -21.67 -2.13 -40.98
N GLY A 160 -21.30 -3.42 -40.95
CA GLY A 160 -21.43 -4.31 -42.11
C GLY A 160 -22.87 -4.73 -42.41
N ASP A 161 -23.70 -4.91 -41.38
CA ASP A 161 -25.11 -5.27 -41.54
C ASP A 161 -25.94 -4.10 -42.10
N ASP A 162 -25.56 -2.86 -41.78
CA ASP A 162 -26.21 -1.64 -42.28
C ASP A 162 -25.91 -1.39 -43.78
N GLU A 163 -24.66 -1.57 -44.23
CA GLU A 163 -24.28 -1.42 -45.65
C GLU A 163 -24.92 -2.50 -46.55
N VAL A 164 -25.00 -3.74 -46.08
CA VAL A 164 -25.67 -4.83 -46.81
C VAL A 164 -27.19 -4.62 -46.87
N GLY A 165 -27.78 -4.11 -45.79
CA GLY A 165 -29.20 -3.76 -45.74
C GLY A 165 -29.59 -2.60 -46.67
N GLU A 166 -28.69 -1.65 -46.89
CA GLU A 166 -28.89 -0.53 -47.83
C GLU A 166 -28.69 -0.95 -49.29
N ALA A 167 -27.70 -1.81 -49.58
CA ALA A 167 -27.45 -2.35 -50.92
C ALA A 167 -28.53 -3.30 -51.42
N VAL A 168 -29.25 -3.99 -50.52
CA VAL A 168 -30.38 -4.89 -50.88
C VAL A 168 -31.68 -4.12 -51.12
N LYS A 169 -31.77 -2.86 -50.68
CA LYS A 169 -32.95 -1.99 -50.89
C LYS A 169 -32.86 -1.08 -52.13
N ALA A 170 -31.70 -1.02 -52.80
CA ALA A 170 -31.47 -0.27 -54.04
C ALA A 170 -31.69 -1.15 -55.28
#